data_AF-A0A958CJS7-F1
#
_entry.id   AF-A0A958CJS7-F1
#
_cell.length_a   1.000
_cell.length_b   1.000
_cell.length_c   1.000
_cell.angle_alpha   90.00
_cell.angle_beta   90.00
_cell.angle_gamma   90.00
#
_symmetry.space_group_name_H-M   'P 1'
#
loop_
_entity.id
_entity.type
_entity.pdbx_description
1 polymer ?
#
loop_
_entity_poly.entity_id
_entity_poly.type
_entity_poly.pdbx_seq_one_letter_code
_entity_poly.pdbx_strand_id
1 'polypeptide(L)'
;MKNPIDGVVEFFSPNAALRRRAARMALAHYEAAEPTRLRRFQRDRTSQNALVQKSAIAIRTQVRHMARNHDLARGALRSLVNNVAGANGIGIEPQPRNPDGTINQEYAKALGEAYRDWCLKPEVTQQFTFARLQRSLVRSWIRDGEVFGQFVEGVRGDLQHGTRVPLSLECFESDMVPFDLNDSSRKIAQGIERNTWGRPTALHVIKHDPWRVTPLYSAETKRIPWDRVVQIASLDHLGQMRG
;
A
#
# COMPACT_ATOMS: atom_id res chain seq x y z
N MET A 1 19.96 38.45 -22.13
CA MET A 1 20.84 39.63 -22.28
C MET A 1 22.21 39.16 -22.73
N LYS A 2 22.78 39.72 -23.82
CA LYS A 2 24.18 39.42 -24.19
C LYS A 2 25.10 39.88 -23.06
N ASN A 3 25.92 38.98 -22.52
CA ASN A 3 26.92 39.33 -21.51
C ASN A 3 27.97 40.26 -22.19
N PRO A 4 28.22 41.48 -21.68
CA PRO A 4 29.13 42.43 -22.31
C PRO A 4 30.56 41.88 -22.48
N ILE A 5 30.98 40.96 -21.61
CA ILE A 5 32.27 40.26 -21.70
C ILE A 5 32.32 39.36 -22.94
N ASP A 6 31.21 38.70 -23.28
CA ASP A 6 31.18 37.83 -24.46
C ASP A 6 31.28 38.65 -25.76
N GLY A 7 30.73 39.88 -25.78
CA GLY A 7 30.84 40.78 -26.92
C GLY A 7 32.27 41.28 -27.16
N VAL A 8 33.02 41.54 -26.09
CA VAL A 8 34.45 41.90 -26.18
C VAL A 8 35.28 40.72 -26.70
N VAL A 9 35.05 39.52 -26.18
CA VAL A 9 35.77 38.31 -26.64
C VAL A 9 35.40 37.95 -28.08
N GLU A 10 34.14 38.14 -28.49
CA GLU A 10 33.66 37.95 -29.86
C GLU A 10 34.36 38.90 -30.84
N PHE A 11 34.57 40.15 -30.43
CA PHE A 11 35.26 41.16 -31.24
C PHE A 11 36.75 40.86 -31.45
N PHE A 12 37.48 40.50 -30.38
CA PHE A 12 38.94 40.28 -30.48
C PHE A 12 39.33 38.86 -30.89
N SER A 13 38.52 37.85 -30.59
CA SER A 13 38.84 36.44 -30.90
C SER A 13 37.56 35.60 -31.09
N PRO A 14 37.00 35.58 -32.32
CA PRO A 14 35.77 34.86 -32.63
C PRO A 14 35.79 33.37 -32.27
N ASN A 15 36.93 32.70 -32.47
CA ASN A 15 37.10 31.28 -32.13
C ASN A 15 37.01 31.01 -30.62
N ALA A 16 37.54 31.90 -29.79
CA ALA A 16 37.43 31.81 -28.34
C ALA A 16 36.00 32.09 -27.86
N ALA A 17 35.31 33.04 -28.49
CA ALA A 17 33.91 33.35 -28.22
C ALA A 17 32.98 32.17 -28.55
N LEU A 18 33.21 31.49 -29.68
CA LEU A 18 32.46 30.29 -30.07
C LEU A 18 32.62 29.16 -29.03
N ARG A 19 33.86 28.88 -28.61
CA ARG A 19 34.15 27.87 -27.56
C ARG A 19 33.50 28.22 -26.23
N ARG A 20 33.53 29.49 -25.83
CA ARG A 20 32.91 29.98 -24.58
C ARG A 20 31.38 29.88 -24.63
N ARG A 21 30.77 30.20 -25.79
CA ARG A 21 29.32 30.06 -26.00
C ARG A 21 28.89 28.59 -25.97
N ALA A 22 29.66 27.69 -26.59
CA ALA A 22 29.44 26.25 -26.52
C ALA A 22 29.54 25.72 -25.08
N ALA A 23 30.57 26.13 -24.34
CA ALA A 23 30.73 25.76 -22.93
C ALA A 23 29.58 26.28 -22.05
N ARG A 24 29.11 27.50 -22.29
CA ARG A 24 27.95 28.06 -21.55
C ARG A 24 26.64 27.37 -21.92
N MET A 25 26.43 27.01 -23.18
CA MET A 25 25.28 26.19 -23.57
C MET A 25 25.32 24.82 -22.88
N ALA A 26 26.49 24.18 -22.82
CA ALA A 26 26.68 22.92 -22.11
C ALA A 26 26.40 23.03 -20.59
N LEU A 27 26.83 24.14 -19.95
CA LEU A 27 26.52 24.42 -18.54
C LEU A 27 25.03 24.76 -18.32
N ALA A 28 24.39 25.46 -19.25
CA ALA A 28 22.97 25.78 -19.19
C ALA A 28 22.06 24.54 -19.33
N HIS A 29 22.51 23.50 -20.03
CA HIS A 29 21.73 22.26 -20.17
C HIS A 29 21.53 21.51 -18.84
N TYR A 30 22.37 21.76 -17.82
CA TYR A 30 22.25 21.17 -16.48
C TYR A 30 22.00 22.21 -15.38
N GLU A 31 21.53 23.41 -15.72
CA GLU A 31 21.25 24.49 -14.75
C GLU A 31 20.19 24.09 -13.70
N ALA A 32 19.30 23.16 -14.06
CA ALA A 32 18.31 22.57 -13.16
C ALA A 32 18.93 21.58 -12.13
N ALA A 33 20.19 21.17 -12.34
CA ALA A 33 20.99 20.35 -11.44
C ALA A 33 22.03 21.17 -10.63
N GLU A 34 22.04 22.49 -10.78
CA GLU A 34 22.85 23.39 -9.95
C GLU A 34 22.03 24.02 -8.81
N PRO A 35 22.42 23.81 -7.54
CA PRO A 35 21.78 24.49 -6.44
C PRO A 35 22.11 25.98 -6.48
N THR A 36 21.09 26.83 -6.45
CA THR A 36 21.24 28.29 -6.38
C THR A 36 20.47 28.84 -5.18
N ARG A 37 20.64 30.13 -4.87
CA ARG A 37 19.84 30.79 -3.82
C ARG A 37 18.33 30.64 -4.05
N LEU A 38 17.91 30.63 -5.32
CA LEU A 38 16.52 30.49 -5.75
C LEU A 38 16.11 29.03 -6.01
N ARG A 39 17.08 28.11 -6.15
CA ARG A 39 16.86 26.67 -6.35
C ARG A 39 17.59 25.89 -5.25
N ARG A 40 16.98 25.80 -4.07
CA ARG A 40 17.49 24.96 -2.99
C ARG A 40 17.13 23.51 -3.27
N PHE A 41 18.13 22.66 -3.41
CA PHE A 41 17.89 21.24 -3.61
C PHE A 41 17.71 20.56 -2.27
N GLN A 42 16.66 19.76 -2.17
CA GLN A 42 16.51 18.80 -1.09
C GLN A 42 17.57 17.71 -1.28
N ARG A 43 18.46 17.57 -0.30
CA ARG A 43 19.58 16.60 -0.36
C ARG A 43 19.19 15.21 0.16
N ASP A 44 17.95 15.04 0.57
CA ASP A 44 17.49 13.76 1.09
C ASP A 44 17.35 12.77 -0.07
N ARG A 45 18.25 11.77 -0.09
CA ARG A 45 18.29 10.69 -1.08
C ARG A 45 17.69 9.40 -0.52
N THR A 46 16.92 9.49 0.56
CA THR A 46 16.30 8.33 1.19
C THR A 46 15.26 7.71 0.26
N SER A 47 15.27 6.39 0.13
CA SER A 47 14.22 5.69 -0.63
C SER A 47 12.86 5.84 0.04
N GLN A 48 11.78 5.84 -0.74
CA GLN A 48 10.43 5.95 -0.18
C GLN A 48 10.14 4.86 0.87
N ASN A 49 10.59 3.63 0.62
CA ASN A 49 10.48 2.54 1.59
C ASN A 49 11.18 2.90 2.91
N ALA A 50 12.39 3.46 2.87
CA ALA A 50 13.10 3.86 4.08
C ALA A 50 12.46 5.06 4.79
N LEU A 51 11.78 5.96 4.07
CA LEU A 51 10.97 7.02 4.67
C LEU A 51 9.76 6.42 5.40
N VAL A 52 8.98 5.59 4.72
CA VAL A 52 7.82 4.90 5.31
C VAL A 52 8.22 4.12 6.57
N GLN A 53 9.31 3.36 6.53
CA GLN A 53 9.81 2.62 7.70
C GLN A 53 10.09 3.51 8.92
N LYS A 54 10.64 4.71 8.69
CA LYS A 54 11.01 5.65 9.75
C LYS A 54 9.80 6.39 10.32
N SER A 55 8.85 6.76 9.47
CA SER A 55 7.78 7.70 9.85
C SER A 55 6.40 7.08 10.01
N ALA A 56 6.11 5.92 9.40
CA ALA A 56 4.76 5.36 9.32
C ALA A 56 4.11 5.19 10.70
N ILE A 57 4.82 4.61 11.67
CA ILE A 57 4.29 4.38 13.03
C ILE A 57 3.91 5.71 13.71
N ALA A 58 4.77 6.72 13.60
CA ALA A 58 4.55 8.03 14.21
C ALA A 58 3.36 8.76 13.56
N ILE A 59 3.32 8.80 12.22
CA ILE A 59 2.23 9.44 11.47
C ILE A 59 0.90 8.73 11.75
N ARG A 60 0.87 7.39 11.70
CA ARG A 60 -0.33 6.60 12.00
C ARG A 60 -0.85 6.88 13.41
N THR A 61 0.03 6.93 14.40
CA THR A 61 -0.34 7.26 15.78
C THR A 61 -1.02 8.62 15.86
N GLN A 62 -0.48 9.63 15.19
CA GLN A 62 -1.06 10.96 15.13
C GLN A 62 -2.42 10.96 14.40
N VAL A 63 -2.53 10.30 13.25
CA VAL A 63 -3.79 10.21 12.49
C VAL A 63 -4.87 9.49 13.30
N ARG A 64 -4.53 8.40 14.01
CA ARG A 64 -5.44 7.68 14.91
C ARG A 64 -5.87 8.52 16.10
N HIS A 65 -4.98 9.37 16.63
CA HIS A 65 -5.33 10.36 17.65
C HIS A 65 -6.33 11.38 17.10
N MET A 66 -6.06 11.97 15.93
CA MET A 66 -6.96 12.92 15.27
C MET A 66 -8.32 12.30 14.95
N ALA A 67 -8.35 11.07 14.42
CA ALA A 67 -9.58 10.34 14.11
C ALA A 67 -10.47 10.09 15.34
N ARG A 68 -9.86 9.98 16.53
CA ARG A 68 -10.57 9.82 17.81
C ARG A 68 -11.02 11.16 18.39
N ASN A 69 -10.19 12.19 18.31
CA ASN A 69 -10.38 13.40 19.11
C ASN A 69 -10.87 14.61 18.31
N HIS A 70 -10.77 14.60 16.99
CA HIS A 70 -11.18 15.72 16.13
C HIS A 70 -12.38 15.34 15.26
N ASP A 71 -13.45 16.11 15.39
CA ASP A 71 -14.70 15.99 14.64
C ASP A 71 -14.52 16.08 13.11
N LEU A 72 -13.72 17.03 12.60
CA LEU A 72 -13.41 17.16 11.18
C LEU A 72 -12.71 15.91 10.63
N ALA A 73 -11.69 15.40 11.32
CA ALA A 73 -11.00 14.18 10.90
C ALA A 73 -11.95 12.97 10.92
N ARG A 74 -12.76 12.84 11.96
CA ARG A 74 -13.77 11.78 12.07
C ARG A 74 -14.82 11.88 10.95
N GLY A 75 -15.28 13.09 10.66
CA GLY A 75 -16.23 13.40 9.59
C GLY A 75 -15.68 13.07 8.22
N ALA A 76 -14.46 13.51 7.91
CA ALA A 76 -13.77 13.22 6.65
C ALA A 76 -13.62 11.71 6.43
N LEU A 77 -13.10 10.98 7.41
CA LEU A 77 -12.97 9.51 7.33
C LEU A 77 -14.33 8.83 7.13
N ARG A 78 -15.38 9.29 7.82
CA ARG A 78 -16.73 8.72 7.65
C ARG A 78 -17.27 8.96 6.24
N SER A 79 -17.11 10.17 5.71
CA SER A 79 -17.55 10.52 4.35
C SER A 79 -16.82 9.69 3.30
N LEU A 80 -15.50 9.55 3.43
CA LEU A 80 -14.71 8.73 2.50
C LEU A 80 -15.12 7.26 2.55
N VAL A 81 -15.27 6.67 3.75
CA VAL A 81 -15.73 5.27 3.89
C VAL A 81 -17.12 5.08 3.28
N ASN A 82 -18.03 6.02 3.51
CA ASN A 82 -19.37 5.95 2.94
C ASN A 82 -19.36 6.05 1.40
N ASN A 83 -18.52 6.91 0.83
CA ASN A 83 -18.42 7.07 -0.62
C ASN A 83 -17.72 5.90 -1.31
N VAL A 84 -16.74 5.28 -0.66
CA VAL A 84 -15.97 4.17 -1.24
C VAL A 84 -16.69 2.83 -1.07
N ALA A 85 -17.11 2.48 0.14
CA ALA A 85 -17.72 1.17 0.42
C ALA A 85 -19.25 1.18 0.36
N GLY A 86 -19.89 2.34 0.53
CA GLY A 86 -21.34 2.42 0.66
C GLY A 86 -21.86 1.89 2.01
N ALA A 87 -23.19 1.98 2.21
CA ALA A 87 -23.85 1.44 3.39
C ALA A 87 -23.95 -0.09 3.35
N ASN A 88 -24.21 -0.66 2.18
CA ASN A 88 -24.44 -2.10 1.97
C ASN A 88 -23.18 -2.85 1.53
N GLY A 89 -22.03 -2.17 1.50
CA GLY A 89 -20.83 -2.70 0.87
C GLY A 89 -20.89 -2.67 -0.65
N ILE A 90 -19.81 -3.12 -1.27
CA ILE A 90 -19.70 -3.33 -2.70
C ILE A 90 -20.37 -4.66 -3.02
N GLY A 91 -21.50 -4.60 -3.72
CA GLY A 91 -22.22 -5.76 -4.23
C GLY A 91 -21.52 -6.37 -5.44
N ILE A 92 -21.62 -7.70 -5.57
CA ILE A 92 -21.13 -8.44 -6.74
C ILE A 92 -22.30 -9.24 -7.28
N GLU A 93 -22.53 -9.13 -8.59
CA GLU A 93 -23.50 -9.94 -9.32
C GLU A 93 -22.74 -10.87 -10.28
N PRO A 94 -22.63 -12.18 -9.98
CA PRO A 94 -21.87 -13.11 -10.81
C PRO A 94 -22.57 -13.34 -12.16
N GLN A 95 -21.81 -13.24 -13.25
CA GLN A 95 -22.30 -13.47 -14.61
C GLN A 95 -21.45 -14.52 -15.34
N PRO A 96 -21.46 -15.79 -14.89
CA PRO A 96 -20.76 -16.86 -15.57
C PRO A 96 -21.30 -17.05 -16.99
N ARG A 97 -20.39 -17.28 -17.94
CA ARG A 97 -20.74 -17.52 -19.34
C ARG A 97 -20.48 -18.97 -19.73
N ASN A 98 -21.39 -19.53 -20.52
CA ASN A 98 -21.22 -20.80 -21.19
C ASN A 98 -20.16 -20.67 -22.30
N PRO A 99 -19.66 -21.80 -22.85
CA PRO A 99 -18.73 -21.78 -23.99
C PRO A 99 -19.25 -21.04 -25.23
N ASP A 100 -20.57 -20.95 -25.39
CA ASP A 100 -21.25 -20.22 -26.47
C ASP A 100 -21.39 -18.70 -26.20
N GLY A 101 -20.92 -18.22 -25.04
CA GLY A 101 -20.96 -16.81 -24.64
C GLY A 101 -22.25 -16.35 -23.97
N THR A 102 -23.27 -17.22 -23.87
CA THR A 102 -24.53 -16.93 -23.15
C THR A 102 -24.35 -16.98 -21.64
N ILE A 103 -25.17 -16.24 -20.88
CA ILE A 103 -25.12 -16.27 -19.42
C ILE A 103 -25.76 -17.57 -18.92
N ASN A 104 -25.01 -18.33 -18.11
CA ASN A 104 -25.55 -19.49 -17.43
C ASN A 104 -26.38 -19.03 -16.21
N GLN A 105 -27.69 -18.88 -16.40
CA GLN A 105 -28.58 -18.33 -15.37
C GLN A 105 -28.67 -19.23 -14.12
N GLU A 106 -28.70 -20.56 -14.31
CA GLU A 106 -28.77 -21.51 -13.21
C GLU A 106 -27.52 -21.43 -12.34
N TYR A 107 -26.34 -21.43 -12.97
CA TYR A 107 -25.08 -21.32 -12.26
C TYR A 107 -24.88 -19.93 -11.63
N ALA A 108 -25.30 -18.86 -12.32
CA ALA A 108 -25.29 -17.50 -11.77
C ALA A 108 -26.14 -17.41 -10.49
N LYS A 109 -27.33 -18.01 -10.50
CA LYS A 109 -28.21 -18.08 -9.32
C LYS A 109 -27.54 -18.85 -8.18
N ALA A 110 -26.99 -20.03 -8.45
CA ALA A 110 -26.31 -20.84 -7.44
C ALA A 110 -25.10 -20.10 -6.82
N LEU A 111 -24.30 -19.43 -7.65
CA LEU A 111 -23.19 -18.59 -7.20
C LEU A 111 -23.67 -17.41 -6.36
N GLY A 112 -24.75 -16.74 -6.78
CA GLY A 112 -25.33 -15.62 -6.06
C GLY A 112 -25.85 -16.02 -4.67
N GLU A 113 -26.49 -17.19 -4.55
CA GLU A 113 -26.93 -17.74 -3.26
C GLU A 113 -25.75 -18.08 -2.35
N ALA A 114 -24.74 -18.78 -2.87
CA ALA A 114 -23.53 -19.11 -2.11
C ALA A 114 -22.76 -17.85 -1.67
N TYR A 115 -22.67 -16.84 -2.54
CA TYR A 115 -22.02 -15.57 -2.23
C TYR A 115 -22.77 -14.78 -1.16
N ARG A 116 -24.10 -14.73 -1.23
CA ARG A 116 -24.94 -14.07 -0.20
C ARG A 116 -24.80 -14.76 1.16
N ASP A 117 -24.80 -16.10 1.17
CA ASP A 117 -24.54 -16.89 2.39
C ASP A 117 -23.16 -16.55 2.96
N TRP A 118 -22.11 -16.61 2.13
CA TRP A 118 -20.74 -16.25 2.50
C TRP A 118 -20.64 -14.83 3.09
N CYS A 119 -21.36 -13.86 2.51
CA CYS A 119 -21.35 -12.48 2.97
C CYS A 119 -21.90 -12.27 4.39
N LEU A 120 -22.61 -13.25 4.97
CA LEU A 120 -23.08 -13.15 6.35
C LEU A 120 -21.94 -13.31 7.36
N LYS A 121 -20.98 -14.19 7.07
CA LYS A 121 -19.83 -14.52 7.94
C LYS A 121 -18.56 -14.81 7.12
N PRO A 122 -18.03 -13.82 6.39
CA PRO A 122 -16.92 -14.01 5.46
C PRO A 122 -15.54 -14.14 6.12
N GLU A 123 -15.38 -13.78 7.39
CA GLU A 123 -14.07 -13.72 8.06
C GLU A 123 -13.95 -14.69 9.23
N VAL A 124 -12.72 -15.07 9.56
CA VAL A 124 -12.38 -16.18 10.46
C VAL A 124 -12.97 -16.07 11.87
N THR A 125 -13.19 -14.85 12.37
CA THR A 125 -13.79 -14.60 13.69
C THR A 125 -15.33 -14.57 13.65
N GLN A 126 -15.92 -14.52 12.46
CA GLN A 126 -17.36 -14.51 12.19
C GLN A 126 -18.13 -13.37 12.89
N GLN A 127 -17.46 -12.27 13.25
CA GLN A 127 -18.03 -11.12 13.95
C GLN A 127 -18.64 -10.08 13.00
N PHE A 128 -18.22 -10.08 11.74
CA PHE A 128 -18.64 -9.08 10.76
C PHE A 128 -19.37 -9.72 9.59
N THR A 129 -20.42 -9.07 9.11
CA THR A 129 -20.90 -9.27 7.73
C THR A 129 -19.91 -8.65 6.74
N PHE A 130 -19.95 -9.06 5.48
CA PHE A 130 -19.01 -8.58 4.47
C PHE A 130 -19.07 -7.08 4.24
N ALA A 131 -20.28 -6.50 4.23
CA ALA A 131 -20.45 -5.05 4.16
C ALA A 131 -19.75 -4.32 5.31
N ARG A 132 -19.87 -4.84 6.54
CA ARG A 132 -19.21 -4.26 7.72
C ARG A 132 -17.70 -4.45 7.65
N LEU A 133 -17.24 -5.62 7.21
CA LEU A 133 -15.82 -5.91 7.02
C LEU A 133 -15.19 -4.97 6.00
N GLN A 134 -15.80 -4.80 4.82
CA GLN A 134 -15.34 -3.87 3.77
C GLN A 134 -15.21 -2.45 4.31
N ARG A 135 -16.21 -1.96 5.06
CA ARG A 135 -16.17 -0.62 5.66
C ARG A 135 -15.03 -0.50 6.68
N SER A 136 -14.76 -1.52 7.48
CA SER A 136 -13.62 -1.55 8.40
C SER A 136 -12.28 -1.56 7.65
N LEU A 137 -12.14 -2.37 6.61
CA LEU A 137 -10.93 -2.43 5.77
C LEU A 137 -10.64 -1.08 5.10
N VAL A 138 -11.65 -0.47 4.46
CA VAL A 138 -11.52 0.86 3.84
C VAL A 138 -11.16 1.91 4.88
N ARG A 139 -11.78 1.86 6.06
CA ARG A 139 -11.46 2.79 7.15
C ARG A 139 -10.01 2.65 7.59
N SER A 140 -9.51 1.42 7.76
CA SER A 140 -8.12 1.17 8.14
C SER A 140 -7.16 1.59 7.04
N TRP A 141 -7.44 1.28 5.77
CA TRP A 141 -6.63 1.74 4.64
C TRP A 141 -6.50 3.26 4.58
N ILE A 142 -7.60 4.00 4.62
CA ILE A 142 -7.58 5.47 4.49
C ILE A 142 -6.91 6.11 5.72
N ARG A 143 -7.11 5.54 6.92
CA ARG A 143 -6.54 6.07 8.17
C ARG A 143 -5.06 5.75 8.33
N ASP A 144 -4.65 4.53 7.98
CA ASP A 144 -3.35 3.96 8.33
C ASP A 144 -2.38 3.83 7.14
N GLY A 145 -2.85 4.11 5.92
CA GLY A 145 -2.12 3.98 4.66
C GLY A 145 -2.28 2.61 4.00
N GLU A 146 -2.59 1.57 4.78
CA GLU A 146 -2.75 0.20 4.29
C GLU A 146 -3.52 -0.71 5.25
N VAL A 147 -3.98 -1.85 4.71
CA VAL A 147 -4.53 -2.97 5.45
C VAL A 147 -4.23 -4.26 4.71
N PHE A 148 -4.07 -5.37 5.44
CA PHE A 148 -3.77 -6.67 4.87
C PHE A 148 -4.88 -7.67 5.16
N GLY A 149 -4.89 -8.75 4.40
CA GLY A 149 -5.64 -9.95 4.73
C GLY A 149 -5.09 -11.16 3.99
N GLN A 150 -5.64 -12.33 4.29
CA GLN A 150 -5.40 -13.52 3.49
C GLN A 150 -6.69 -14.31 3.25
N PHE A 151 -6.72 -15.00 2.11
CA PHE A 151 -7.69 -16.05 1.85
C PHE A 151 -7.30 -17.31 2.62
N VAL A 152 -8.26 -17.82 3.40
CA VAL A 152 -8.17 -19.08 4.12
C VAL A 152 -9.20 -20.03 3.50
N GLU A 153 -8.70 -20.91 2.65
CA GLU A 153 -9.49 -21.87 1.88
C GLU A 153 -9.41 -23.29 2.46
N GLY A 154 -10.51 -24.03 2.31
CA GLY A 154 -10.60 -25.43 2.64
C GLY A 154 -10.60 -25.72 4.15
N VAL A 155 -10.81 -26.99 4.50
CA VAL A 155 -10.84 -27.41 5.90
C VAL A 155 -9.44 -27.35 6.49
N ARG A 156 -9.24 -26.50 7.50
CA ARG A 156 -7.94 -26.30 8.16
C ARG A 156 -8.04 -26.41 9.67
N GLY A 157 -7.42 -27.44 10.23
CA GLY A 157 -7.22 -27.58 11.67
C GLY A 157 -8.50 -27.39 12.46
N ASP A 158 -8.50 -26.38 13.33
CA ASP A 158 -9.56 -25.94 14.23
C ASP A 158 -10.47 -24.84 13.64
N LEU A 159 -10.19 -24.34 12.43
CA LEU A 159 -11.00 -23.30 11.81
C LEU A 159 -12.30 -23.88 11.24
N GLN A 160 -13.42 -23.40 11.76
CA GLN A 160 -14.75 -23.64 11.20
C GLN A 160 -15.18 -22.41 10.40
N HIS A 161 -15.44 -22.60 9.11
CA HIS A 161 -16.00 -21.55 8.27
C HIS A 161 -17.44 -21.23 8.71
N GLY A 162 -17.83 -19.96 8.65
CA GLY A 162 -19.13 -19.50 9.14
C GLY A 162 -20.32 -19.82 8.22
N THR A 163 -20.07 -20.37 7.03
CA THR A 163 -21.05 -20.51 5.93
C THR A 163 -20.80 -21.79 5.14
N ARG A 164 -21.66 -22.13 4.17
CA ARG A 164 -21.50 -23.36 3.37
C ARG A 164 -20.27 -23.31 2.44
N VAL A 165 -19.73 -22.13 2.18
CA VAL A 165 -18.55 -21.93 1.35
C VAL A 165 -17.31 -22.07 2.24
N PRO A 166 -16.41 -23.03 1.99
CA PRO A 166 -15.21 -23.25 2.80
C PRO A 166 -14.11 -22.22 2.49
N LEU A 167 -14.44 -20.95 2.69
CA LEU A 167 -13.61 -19.80 2.43
C LEU A 167 -13.81 -18.76 3.54
N SER A 168 -12.72 -18.28 4.12
CA SER A 168 -12.76 -17.14 5.03
C SER A 168 -11.62 -16.16 4.76
N LEU A 169 -11.84 -14.90 5.13
CA LEU A 169 -10.82 -13.86 5.17
C LEU A 169 -10.24 -13.77 6.58
N GLU A 170 -8.92 -13.79 6.69
CA GLU A 170 -8.22 -13.39 7.92
C GLU A 170 -7.60 -12.03 7.65
N CYS A 171 -8.16 -10.98 8.26
CA CYS A 171 -7.75 -9.59 8.04
C CYS A 171 -6.80 -9.11 9.13
N PHE A 172 -5.85 -8.27 8.77
CA PHE A 172 -4.82 -7.76 9.66
C PHE A 172 -4.73 -6.24 9.53
N GLU A 173 -4.76 -5.54 10.66
CA GLU A 173 -4.30 -4.15 10.68
C GLU A 173 -2.81 -4.08 10.34
N SER A 174 -2.38 -2.95 9.79
CA SER A 174 -1.01 -2.79 9.33
C SER A 174 0.05 -2.97 10.45
N ASP A 175 -0.29 -2.71 11.72
CA ASP A 175 0.61 -2.93 12.86
C ASP A 175 0.98 -4.40 13.06
N MET A 176 0.16 -5.33 12.54
CA MET A 176 0.47 -6.75 12.58
C MET A 176 1.61 -7.13 11.62
N VAL A 177 1.97 -6.26 10.67
CA VAL A 177 3.06 -6.48 9.71
C VAL A 177 4.27 -5.59 10.12
N PRO A 178 5.32 -6.18 10.70
CA PRO A 178 6.41 -5.43 11.34
C PRO A 178 7.27 -4.68 10.32
N PHE A 179 7.40 -3.36 10.49
CA PHE A 179 8.28 -2.51 9.68
C PHE A 179 9.78 -2.78 9.94
N ASP A 180 10.10 -3.23 11.15
CA ASP A 180 11.45 -3.52 11.62
C ASP A 180 11.95 -4.91 11.23
N LEU A 181 11.07 -5.82 10.78
CA LEU A 181 11.47 -7.12 10.26
C LEU A 181 12.13 -6.97 8.88
N ASN A 182 13.45 -6.92 8.90
CA ASN A 182 14.32 -6.84 7.72
C ASN A 182 15.40 -7.91 7.81
N ASP A 183 15.54 -8.72 6.75
CA ASP A 183 16.50 -9.83 6.69
C ASP A 183 16.99 -9.98 5.25
N SER A 184 18.23 -9.56 5.00
CA SER A 184 18.81 -9.59 3.65
C SER A 184 19.02 -11.01 3.12
N SER A 185 19.27 -11.99 4.00
CA SER A 185 19.49 -13.39 3.60
C SER A 185 18.22 -14.03 3.06
N ARG A 186 17.09 -13.75 3.72
CA ARG A 186 15.75 -14.19 3.33
C ARG A 186 15.02 -13.21 2.40
N LYS A 187 15.69 -12.11 2.00
CA LYS A 187 15.15 -11.03 1.17
C LYS A 187 13.85 -10.44 1.74
N ILE A 188 13.81 -10.26 3.06
CA ILE A 188 12.71 -9.65 3.80
C ILE A 188 13.00 -8.18 3.97
N ALA A 189 12.05 -7.33 3.61
CA ALA A 189 12.05 -5.92 3.93
C ALA A 189 10.67 -5.51 4.45
N GLN A 190 10.62 -4.88 5.62
CA GLN A 190 9.39 -4.38 6.25
C GLN A 190 8.29 -5.45 6.37
N GLY A 191 8.69 -6.67 6.72
CA GLY A 191 7.79 -7.82 6.86
C GLY A 191 7.33 -8.45 5.54
N ILE A 192 7.85 -8.03 4.39
CA ILE A 192 7.51 -8.59 3.08
C ILE A 192 8.75 -9.28 2.49
N GLU A 193 8.63 -10.58 2.18
CA GLU A 193 9.65 -11.31 1.42
C GLU A 193 9.52 -11.01 -0.07
N ARG A 194 10.64 -10.89 -0.78
CA ARG A 194 10.66 -10.59 -2.21
C ARG A 194 11.66 -11.46 -2.96
N ASN A 195 11.36 -11.75 -4.22
CA ASN A 195 12.33 -12.35 -5.12
C ASN A 195 13.34 -11.31 -5.63
N THR A 196 14.30 -11.74 -6.44
CA THR A 196 15.36 -10.87 -7.00
C THR A 196 14.82 -9.73 -7.89
N TRP A 197 13.62 -9.88 -8.44
CA TRP A 197 12.95 -8.86 -9.25
C TRP A 197 12.12 -7.88 -8.41
N GLY A 198 12.11 -8.02 -7.09
CA GLY A 198 11.27 -7.23 -6.20
C GLY A 198 9.79 -7.65 -6.22
N ARG A 199 9.43 -8.79 -6.80
CA ARG A 199 8.05 -9.32 -6.67
C ARG A 199 7.86 -9.88 -5.27
N PRO A 200 6.80 -9.49 -4.53
CA PRO A 200 6.48 -10.09 -3.24
C PRO A 200 6.22 -11.60 -3.35
N THR A 201 6.74 -12.37 -2.40
CA THR A 201 6.61 -13.83 -2.34
C THR A 201 5.96 -14.32 -1.06
N ALA A 202 6.08 -13.58 0.04
CA ALA A 202 5.35 -13.85 1.27
C ALA A 202 5.22 -12.60 2.15
N LEU A 203 4.24 -12.65 3.06
CA LEU A 203 3.98 -11.66 4.09
C LEU A 203 4.28 -12.28 5.47
N HIS A 204 4.91 -11.53 6.36
CA HIS A 204 5.11 -11.90 7.75
C HIS A 204 4.15 -11.13 8.64
N VAL A 205 3.32 -11.86 9.37
CA VAL A 205 2.31 -11.29 10.28
C VAL A 205 2.61 -11.75 11.70
N ILE A 206 2.63 -10.83 12.66
CA ILE A 206 2.83 -11.13 14.09
C ILE A 206 1.68 -12.01 14.59
N LYS A 207 1.99 -13.08 15.33
CA LYS A 207 0.99 -14.05 15.83
C LYS A 207 0.17 -13.57 17.03
N HIS A 208 0.63 -12.52 17.71
CA HIS A 208 0.01 -12.00 18.93
C HIS A 208 -0.31 -10.52 18.78
N ASP A 209 -1.04 -9.97 19.75
CA ASP A 209 -1.32 -8.54 19.79
C ASP A 209 0.02 -7.74 19.78
N PRO A 210 0.26 -6.90 18.77
CA PRO A 210 1.50 -6.15 18.61
C PRO A 210 1.69 -5.12 19.73
N TRP A 211 0.62 -4.76 20.45
CA TRP A 211 0.65 -3.80 21.56
C TRP A 211 0.75 -4.47 22.93
N ARG A 212 0.66 -5.80 23.00
CA ARG A 212 0.82 -6.52 24.26
C ARG A 212 2.29 -6.48 24.68
N VAL A 213 2.56 -5.84 25.81
CA VAL A 213 3.88 -5.83 26.47
C VAL A 213 4.27 -7.28 26.79
N THR A 214 5.02 -7.90 25.90
CA THR A 214 5.51 -9.27 26.04
C THR A 214 7.03 -9.20 26.13
N PRO A 215 7.68 -9.83 27.12
CA PRO A 215 9.12 -9.72 27.32
C PRO A 215 9.87 -10.35 26.13
N LEU A 216 10.71 -9.55 25.48
CA LEU A 216 11.95 -9.92 24.78
C LEU A 216 11.97 -11.18 23.87
N TYR A 217 10.85 -11.60 23.28
CA TYR A 217 10.87 -12.51 22.15
C TYR A 217 10.68 -11.69 20.89
N SER A 218 11.56 -11.84 19.90
CA SER A 218 11.31 -11.29 18.56
C SER A 218 9.91 -11.75 18.16
N ALA A 219 9.01 -10.82 17.87
CA ALA A 219 7.61 -11.12 17.65
C ALA A 219 7.47 -12.31 16.68
N GLU A 220 6.99 -13.44 17.18
CA GLU A 220 6.89 -14.64 16.36
C GLU A 220 5.95 -14.34 15.18
N THR A 221 6.43 -14.54 13.96
CA THR A 221 5.64 -14.25 12.76
C THR A 221 5.13 -15.51 12.09
N LYS A 222 3.90 -15.44 11.59
CA LYS A 222 3.32 -16.37 10.64
C LYS A 222 3.72 -15.91 9.23
N ARG A 223 4.42 -16.77 8.49
CA ARG A 223 4.72 -16.55 7.08
C ARG A 223 3.54 -16.97 6.23
N ILE A 224 3.00 -16.05 5.43
CA ILE A 224 1.87 -16.25 4.54
C ILE A 224 2.35 -16.13 3.09
N PRO A 225 2.23 -17.18 2.26
CA PRO A 225 2.50 -17.10 0.83
C PRO A 225 1.69 -15.97 0.14
N TRP A 226 2.34 -15.20 -0.74
CA TRP A 226 1.75 -13.98 -1.30
C TRP A 226 0.55 -14.22 -2.22
N ASP A 227 0.42 -15.41 -2.80
CA ASP A 227 -0.74 -15.83 -3.59
C ASP A 227 -2.06 -15.81 -2.81
N ARG A 228 -1.99 -15.89 -1.48
CA ARG A 228 -3.15 -15.79 -0.58
C ARG A 228 -3.36 -14.39 -0.02
N VAL A 229 -2.37 -13.50 -0.16
CA VAL A 229 -2.39 -12.19 0.48
C VAL A 229 -3.26 -11.22 -0.32
N VAL A 230 -4.10 -10.48 0.39
CA VAL A 230 -4.77 -9.29 -0.10
C VAL A 230 -4.14 -8.09 0.59
N GLN A 231 -3.63 -7.14 -0.17
CA GLN A 231 -3.11 -5.88 0.35
C GLN A 231 -3.89 -4.74 -0.30
N ILE A 232 -4.45 -3.85 0.54
CA ILE A 232 -4.98 -2.56 0.11
C ILE A 232 -4.03 -1.52 0.68
N ALA A 233 -3.32 -0.78 -0.16
CA ALA A 233 -2.31 0.18 0.27
C ALA A 233 -2.25 1.39 -0.67
N SER A 234 -1.92 2.55 -0.12
CA SER A 234 -1.62 3.77 -0.88
C SER A 234 -0.15 3.77 -1.28
N LEU A 235 0.14 3.40 -2.53
CA LEU A 235 1.51 3.31 -3.06
C LEU A 235 1.74 4.41 -4.11
N ASP A 236 2.43 5.47 -3.71
CA ASP A 236 2.69 6.63 -4.57
C ASP A 236 3.92 6.44 -5.47
N HIS A 237 4.82 5.51 -5.11
CA HIS A 237 6.09 5.31 -5.80
C HIS A 237 6.26 3.87 -6.32
N LEU A 238 6.88 3.73 -7.49
CA LEU A 238 7.26 2.42 -8.03
C LEU A 238 8.20 1.68 -7.07
N GLY A 239 7.87 0.44 -6.77
CA GLY A 239 8.64 -0.39 -5.85
C GLY A 239 8.42 -0.08 -4.36
N GLN A 240 7.53 0.85 -4.03
CA GLN A 240 7.03 1.05 -2.66
C GLN A 240 6.27 -0.19 -2.20
N MET A 241 6.56 -0.64 -0.97
CA MET A 241 6.04 -1.92 -0.45
C MET A 241 4.87 -1.72 0.52
N ARG A 242 4.90 -0.60 1.23
CA ARG A 242 4.01 -0.29 2.36
C ARG A 242 3.40 1.09 2.13
N GLY A 243 2.12 1.22 2.48
CA GLY A 243 1.37 2.48 2.41
C GLY A 243 1.55 3.38 3.61
#